data_AF-A0A348RWT7-F1
#
_entry.id   AF-A0A348RWT7-F1
#
_cell.length_a   1.000
_cell.length_b   1.000
_cell.length_c   1.000
_cell.angle_alpha   90.00
_cell.angle_beta   90.00
_cell.angle_gamma   90.00
#
_symmetry.space_group_name_H-M   'P 1'
#
loop_
_entity.id
_entity.type
_entity.pdbx_description
1 polymer ?
#
loop_
_entity_poly.entity_id
_entity_poly.type
_entity_poly.pdbx_seq_one_letter_code
_entity_poly.pdbx_strand_id
1 'polypeptide(L)' 'FLTDYLSGDTYFRVHRPQHNLDRTRTQIKLIQSIEKQEDKMQAYVDSL' A
#
# COMPACT_ATOMS: atom_id res chain seq x y z
N PHE A 1 2.18 -5.36 -5.88
CA PHE A 1 2.94 -6.19 -4.91
C PHE A 1 2.28 -7.53 -4.64
N LEU A 2 1.02 -7.59 -4.20
CA LEU A 2 0.38 -8.87 -3.85
C LEU A 2 0.30 -9.85 -5.03
N THR A 3 -0.20 -9.39 -6.18
CA THR A 3 -0.26 -10.22 -7.40
C THR A 3 1.11 -10.75 -7.78
N ASP A 4 2.14 -9.88 -7.74
CA ASP A 4 3.50 -10.27 -8.06
C ASP A 4 4.04 -11.33 -7.07
N TYR A 5 3.76 -11.19 -5.78
CA TYR A 5 4.09 -12.19 -4.77
C TYR A 5 3.42 -13.55 -5.05
N LEU A 6 2.13 -13.55 -5.42
CA LEU A 6 1.41 -14.78 -5.78
C LEU A 6 1.91 -15.40 -7.09
N SER A 7 2.44 -14.58 -7.99
CA SER A 7 3.04 -14.99 -9.26
C SER A 7 4.53 -15.36 -9.14
N GLY A 8 5.09 -15.41 -7.92
CA GLY A 8 6.48 -15.81 -7.70
C GLY A 8 7.52 -14.71 -7.88
N ASP A 9 7.17 -13.45 -7.61
CA ASP A 9 8.07 -12.28 -7.63
C ASP A 9 8.77 -12.06 -8.98
N THR A 10 8.01 -12.05 -10.07
CA THR A 10 8.54 -11.99 -11.45
C THR A 10 8.63 -10.58 -12.03
N TYR A 11 7.88 -9.63 -11.46
CA TYR A 11 7.79 -8.26 -11.95
C TYR A 11 8.68 -7.30 -11.15
N PHE A 12 8.60 -7.31 -9.82
CA PHE A 12 9.41 -6.43 -8.97
C PHE A 12 10.67 -7.13 -8.50
N ARG A 13 11.82 -6.43 -8.55
CA ARG A 13 13.05 -6.92 -7.92
C ARG A 13 12.83 -7.11 -6.41
N VAL A 14 13.19 -8.31 -5.93
CA VAL A 14 13.18 -8.70 -4.51
C VAL A 14 14.60 -9.00 -4.02
N HIS A 15 14.81 -8.85 -2.71
CA HIS A 15 16.12 -9.07 -2.05
C HIS A 15 16.06 -10.17 -0.99
N ARG A 16 14.86 -10.63 -0.64
CA ARG A 16 14.59 -11.67 0.36
C ARG A 16 13.23 -12.31 0.08
N PRO A 17 12.98 -13.55 0.55
CA PRO A 17 11.65 -14.14 0.51
C PRO A 17 10.61 -13.24 1.17
N GLN A 18 9.38 -13.24 0.65
CA GLN A 18 8.23 -12.45 1.15
C GLN A 18 8.37 -10.92 1.04
N HIS A 19 9.38 -10.40 0.34
CA HIS A 19 9.59 -8.95 0.25
C HIS A 19 8.38 -8.20 -0.34
N ASN A 20 7.74 -8.74 -1.39
CA ASN A 20 6.52 -8.16 -1.95
C ASN A 20 5.28 -8.36 -1.05
N LEU A 21 5.25 -9.40 -0.23
CA LEU A 21 4.21 -9.56 0.79
C LEU A 21 4.32 -8.49 1.88
N ASP A 22 5.52 -8.21 2.36
CA ASP A 22 5.76 -7.12 3.32
C ASP A 22 5.35 -5.77 2.75
N ARG A 23 5.76 -5.48 1.50
CA ARG A 23 5.34 -4.26 0.79
C ARG A 23 3.82 -4.14 0.70
N THR A 24 3.13 -5.25 0.38
CA THR A 24 1.67 -5.30 0.34
C THR A 24 1.06 -4.93 1.69
N ARG A 25 1.54 -5.51 2.80
CA ARG A 25 1.03 -5.22 4.14
C ARG A 25 1.14 -3.74 4.50
N THR A 26 2.27 -3.11 4.15
CA THR A 26 2.45 -1.65 4.34
C THR A 26 1.43 -0.85 3.54
N GLN A 27 1.19 -1.18 2.26
CA GLN A 27 0.23 -0.46 1.43
C GLN A 27 -1.22 -0.62 1.95
N ILE A 28 -1.60 -1.81 2.41
CA ILE A 28 -2.91 -2.03 3.05
C ILE A 28 -3.05 -1.15 4.29
N LYS A 29 -2.00 -1.08 5.13
CA LYS A 29 -2.04 -0.24 6.33
C LYS A 29 -2.15 1.25 6.00
N LEU A 30 -1.49 1.69 4.92
CA LEU A 30 -1.58 3.06 4.42
C LEU A 30 -3.01 3.38 3.99
N ILE A 31 -3.65 2.52 3.18
CA ILE A 31 -5.03 2.70 2.74
C ILE A 31 -5.98 2.79 3.93
N GLN A 32 -5.87 1.89 4.91
CA GLN A 32 -6.66 1.97 6.14
C GLN A 32 -6.45 3.28 6.91
N SER A 33 -5.25 3.85 6.85
CA SER A 33 -4.97 5.15 7.49
C SER A 33 -5.56 6.31 6.69
N ILE A 34 -5.59 6.21 5.37
CA ILE A 34 -6.22 7.18 4.45
C ILE A 34 -7.72 7.18 4.68
N GLU A 35 -8.37 6.01 4.66
CA GLU A 35 -9.81 5.85 4.89
C GLU A 35 -10.23 6.47 6.24
N LYS A 36 -9.47 6.25 7.30
CA LYS A 36 -9.74 6.84 8.64
C LYS A 36 -9.61 8.36 8.71
N GLN A 37 -8.94 8.97 7.74
CA GLN A 37 -8.62 10.40 7.72
C GLN A 37 -9.24 11.11 6.51
N GLU A 38 -10.07 10.40 5.74
CA GLU A 38 -10.65 10.87 4.48
C GLU A 38 -11.35 12.22 4.66
N ASP A 39 -12.28 12.32 5.61
CA ASP A 39 -13.01 13.56 5.92
C ASP A 39 -12.07 14.74 6.24
N LYS A 40 -11.00 14.50 7.00
CA LYS A 40 -10.04 15.54 7.37
C LYS A 40 -9.22 16.01 6.17
N MET A 41 -8.80 15.07 5.32
CA MET A 41 -8.08 15.40 4.10
C MET A 41 -8.97 16.17 3.13
N GLN A 42 -10.24 15.76 2.98
CA GLN A 42 -11.20 16.46 2.13
C GLN A 42 -11.48 17.88 2.64
N ALA A 43 -11.73 18.04 3.94
CA ALA A 43 -11.92 19.37 4.54
C ALA A 43 -10.71 20.30 4.33
N TYR A 44 -9.49 19.76 4.36
CA TYR A 44 -8.29 20.53 4.04
C TYR A 44 -8.27 20.96 2.56
N VAL A 45 -8.55 20.04 1.63
CA VAL A 45 -8.63 20.34 0.19
C VAL A 45 -9.69 21.40 -0.11
N ASP A 46 -10.86 21.31 0.52
CA ASP A 46 -11.96 22.28 0.34
C ASP A 46 -11.63 23.68 0.86
N SER A 47 -10.61 23.80 1.73
CA SER A 47 -10.14 25.07 2.28
C SER A 47 -9.01 25.74 1.47
N LEU A 48 -8.52 25.09 0.41
CA LEU A 48 -7.52 25.63 -0.52
C LEU A 48 -8.18 26.54 -1.57
#